data_AF-A0A529YK05-F1
#
_entry.id   AF-A0A529YK05-F1
#
_cell.length_a   1.000
_cell.length_b   1.000
_cell.length_c   1.000
_cell.angle_alpha   90.00
_cell.angle_beta   90.00
_cell.angle_gamma   90.00
#
_symmetry.space_group_name_H-M   'P 1'
#
loop_
_entity.id
_entity.type
_entity.pdbx_description
1 polymer ?
#
loop_
_entity_poly.entity_id
_entity_poly.type
_entity_poly.pdbx_seq_one_letter_code
_entity_poly.pdbx_strand_id
1 'polypeptide(L)'
;MIEAAMIWNEPNNKSHWDPELDPDWSRFATMATLAADAIGGENPAITKVLGGISPIDAGFMTRMKEFGVLDHVDAVAVHGFPLDWNLWQIHEWPHKLGEIATVADIPVWVSEVGVSTFGAEEVQVWGLRRTAELLLGLAPRVQWYSLYDLPRSWEATTRHREAEGSSYYRHFYMGLL
;
A
#
# COMPACT_ATOMS: atom_id res chain seq x y z
N MET A 1 -16.38 -9.39 13.05
CA MET A 1 -15.77 -10.54 12.35
C MET A 1 -14.58 -9.98 11.58
N ILE A 2 -13.40 -10.60 11.68
CA ILE A 2 -12.21 -10.19 10.93
C ILE A 2 -12.23 -10.95 9.61
N GLU A 3 -12.15 -10.22 8.49
CA GLU A 3 -12.18 -10.80 7.13
C GLU A 3 -10.78 -11.03 6.55
N ALA A 4 -9.82 -10.18 6.91
CA ALA A 4 -8.46 -10.22 6.39
C ALA A 4 -7.49 -9.67 7.43
N ALA A 5 -6.25 -10.14 7.37
CA ALA A 5 -5.13 -9.66 8.17
C ALA A 5 -3.97 -9.32 7.24
N MET A 6 -3.54 -8.05 7.31
CA MET A 6 -2.40 -7.58 6.54
C MET A 6 -1.12 -7.76 7.36
N ILE A 7 -0.13 -8.40 6.74
CA ILE A 7 1.17 -8.66 7.34
C ILE A 7 2.08 -7.50 7.00
N TRP A 8 2.16 -6.57 7.96
CA TRP A 8 2.94 -5.33 7.92
C TRP A 8 2.40 -4.25 6.96
N ASN A 9 2.84 -3.01 7.17
CA ASN A 9 2.51 -1.86 6.34
C ASN A 9 3.76 -1.35 5.61
N GLU A 10 3.70 -1.24 4.27
CA GLU A 10 4.80 -0.73 3.45
C GLU A 10 6.16 -1.40 3.73
N PRO A 11 6.26 -2.74 3.59
CA PRO A 11 7.46 -3.50 3.96
C PRO A 11 8.71 -3.14 3.12
N ASN A 12 8.52 -2.54 1.94
CA ASN A 12 9.60 -2.07 1.08
C ASN A 12 9.93 -0.59 1.24
N ASN A 13 9.26 0.12 2.15
CA ASN A 13 9.52 1.53 2.39
C ASN A 13 10.85 1.68 3.16
N LYS A 14 11.84 2.27 2.49
CA LYS A 14 13.18 2.54 3.04
C LYS A 14 13.17 3.41 4.29
N SER A 15 12.08 4.13 4.55
CA SER A 15 11.94 4.93 5.78
C SER A 15 11.63 4.08 7.03
N HIS A 16 11.18 2.83 6.86
CA HIS A 16 10.93 1.90 7.95
C HIS A 16 11.92 0.74 7.97
N TRP A 17 12.81 0.67 6.97
CA TRP A 17 13.69 -0.46 6.75
C TRP A 17 15.13 -0.18 7.18
N ASP A 18 15.74 -1.15 7.87
CA ASP A 18 17.16 -1.12 8.21
C ASP A 18 17.93 -2.09 7.29
N PRO A 19 18.61 -1.56 6.25
CA PRO A 19 19.37 -2.40 5.31
C PRO A 19 20.66 -2.95 5.91
N GLU A 20 21.14 -2.47 7.06
CA GLU A 20 22.31 -3.08 7.72
C GLU A 20 21.90 -4.39 8.41
N LEU A 21 20.69 -4.45 8.96
CA LEU A 21 20.16 -5.62 9.64
C LEU A 21 19.52 -6.64 8.70
N ASP A 22 18.82 -6.18 7.66
CA ASP A 22 18.17 -7.04 6.68
C ASP A 22 18.35 -6.45 5.26
N PRO A 23 19.57 -6.56 4.68
CA PRO A 23 19.92 -5.92 3.40
C PRO A 23 19.09 -6.43 2.24
N ASP A 24 18.49 -7.60 2.39
CA ASP A 24 17.77 -8.26 1.35
C ASP A 24 16.33 -8.65 1.67
N TRP A 25 15.77 -8.24 2.81
CA TRP A 25 14.43 -8.61 3.25
C TRP A 25 14.24 -10.12 3.51
N SER A 26 15.32 -10.90 3.66
CA SER A 26 15.23 -12.34 3.95
C SER A 26 14.69 -12.60 5.36
N ARG A 27 15.01 -11.74 6.34
CA ARG A 27 14.43 -11.83 7.70
C ARG A 27 12.97 -11.42 7.69
N PHE A 28 12.61 -10.36 6.96
CA PHE A 28 11.22 -9.99 6.73
C PHE A 28 10.43 -11.16 6.16
N ALA A 29 10.92 -11.78 5.08
CA ALA A 29 10.26 -12.89 4.42
C ALA A 29 9.99 -14.05 5.39
N THR A 30 10.99 -14.40 6.20
CA THR A 30 10.85 -15.43 7.25
C THR A 30 9.73 -15.06 8.23
N MET A 31 9.72 -13.83 8.74
CA MET A 31 8.70 -13.37 9.68
C MET A 31 7.31 -13.29 9.06
N ALA A 32 7.22 -12.87 7.79
CA ALA A 32 5.96 -12.80 7.07
C ALA A 32 5.35 -14.19 6.86
N THR A 33 6.17 -15.17 6.46
CA THR A 33 5.75 -16.58 6.37
C THR A 33 5.25 -17.13 7.70
N LEU A 34 6.01 -16.93 8.78
CA LEU A 34 5.61 -17.37 10.12
C LEU A 34 4.30 -16.73 10.58
N ALA A 35 4.11 -15.45 10.30
CA ALA A 35 2.87 -14.74 10.63
C ALA A 35 1.68 -15.28 9.83
N ALA A 36 1.87 -15.52 8.52
CA ALA A 36 0.84 -16.09 7.66
C ALA A 36 0.43 -17.49 8.13
N ASP A 37 1.39 -18.36 8.45
CA ASP A 37 1.13 -19.69 8.97
C ASP A 37 0.41 -19.66 10.31
N ALA A 38 0.80 -18.76 11.22
CA ALA A 38 0.14 -18.59 12.51
C ALA A 38 -1.32 -18.12 12.33
N ILE A 39 -1.57 -17.14 11.46
CA ILE A 39 -2.94 -16.70 11.14
C ILE A 39 -3.77 -17.86 10.58
N GLY A 40 -3.21 -18.63 9.65
CA GLY A 40 -3.88 -19.79 9.05
C GLY A 40 -4.16 -20.91 10.05
N GLY A 41 -3.24 -21.14 11.00
CA GLY A 41 -3.40 -22.12 12.07
C GLY A 41 -4.50 -21.75 13.07
N GLU A 42 -4.65 -20.46 13.39
CA GLU A 42 -5.69 -19.98 14.30
C GLU A 42 -7.05 -19.85 13.61
N ASN A 43 -7.10 -19.32 12.38
CA ASN A 43 -8.32 -19.20 11.62
C ASN A 43 -8.07 -19.21 10.09
N PRO A 44 -8.26 -20.35 9.41
CA PRO A 44 -8.01 -20.46 7.98
C PRO A 44 -9.00 -19.67 7.10
N ALA A 45 -10.09 -19.15 7.68
CA ALA A 45 -11.06 -18.32 6.94
C ALA A 45 -10.60 -16.86 6.77
N ILE A 46 -9.56 -16.42 7.50
CA ILE A 46 -9.03 -15.05 7.38
C ILE A 46 -8.12 -14.98 6.15
N THR A 47 -8.38 -14.02 5.27
CA THR A 47 -7.50 -13.71 4.13
C THR A 47 -6.19 -13.10 4.64
N LYS A 48 -5.07 -13.76 4.35
CA LYS A 48 -3.71 -13.32 4.68
C LYS A 48 -3.20 -12.47 3.53
N VAL A 49 -2.80 -11.24 3.83
CA VAL A 49 -2.38 -10.28 2.80
C VAL A 49 -0.94 -9.87 3.06
N LEU A 50 -0.05 -10.05 2.08
CA LEU A 50 1.26 -9.42 2.15
C LEU A 50 1.09 -7.90 2.05
N GLY A 51 1.67 -7.18 3.01
CA GLY A 51 1.51 -5.75 3.22
C GLY A 51 1.57 -4.89 1.97
N GLY A 52 0.78 -3.81 1.97
CA GLY A 52 0.71 -2.86 0.88
C GLY A 52 2.05 -2.19 0.61
N ILE A 53 2.62 -2.43 -0.58
CA ILE A 53 3.94 -1.88 -0.93
C ILE A 53 3.85 -0.41 -1.35
N SER A 54 4.84 0.38 -0.91
CA SER A 54 5.00 1.80 -1.22
C SER A 54 6.49 2.13 -1.22
N PRO A 55 7.10 2.39 -2.40
CA PRO A 55 6.47 2.48 -3.72
C PRO A 55 5.98 1.13 -4.27
N ILE A 56 5.16 1.17 -5.32
CA ILE A 56 4.82 -0.03 -6.10
C ILE A 56 6.08 -0.52 -6.83
N ASP A 57 6.51 -1.74 -6.52
CA ASP A 57 7.79 -2.31 -6.95
C ASP A 57 7.71 -3.82 -7.22
N ALA A 58 7.81 -4.19 -8.50
CA ALA A 58 7.82 -5.59 -8.94
C ALA A 58 9.09 -6.34 -8.54
N GLY A 59 10.22 -5.63 -8.33
CA GLY A 59 11.48 -6.23 -7.87
C GLY A 59 11.37 -6.75 -6.44
N PHE A 60 10.81 -5.94 -5.54
CA PHE A 60 10.47 -6.38 -4.18
C PHE A 60 9.52 -7.58 -4.21
N MET A 61 8.46 -7.53 -5.03
CA MET A 61 7.51 -8.64 -5.14
C MET A 61 8.17 -9.93 -5.65
N THR A 62 9.07 -9.81 -6.64
CA THR A 62 9.83 -10.95 -7.18
C THR A 62 10.67 -11.59 -6.09
N ARG A 63 11.33 -10.77 -5.28
CA ARG A 63 12.12 -11.26 -4.15
C ARG A 63 11.27 -11.98 -3.10
N MET A 64 10.10 -11.44 -2.76
CA MET A 64 9.18 -12.12 -1.82
C MET A 64 8.69 -13.47 -2.38
N LYS A 65 8.47 -13.55 -3.70
CA LYS A 65 8.17 -14.81 -4.39
C LYS A 65 9.35 -15.79 -4.32
N GLU A 66 10.57 -15.34 -4.58
CA GLU A 66 11.79 -16.17 -4.52
C GLU A 66 12.07 -16.70 -3.10
N PHE A 67 11.71 -15.95 -2.06
CA PHE A 67 11.78 -16.40 -0.67
C PHE A 67 10.58 -17.27 -0.23
N GLY A 68 9.62 -17.51 -1.12
CA GLY A 68 8.45 -18.38 -0.88
C GLY A 68 7.31 -17.72 -0.11
N VAL A 69 7.36 -16.42 0.20
CA VAL A 69 6.31 -15.74 1.01
C VAL A 69 4.93 -15.84 0.34
N LEU A 70 4.91 -15.76 -0.99
CA LEU A 70 3.70 -15.76 -1.80
C LEU A 70 2.92 -17.09 -1.71
N ASP A 71 3.58 -18.18 -1.30
CA ASP A 71 2.95 -19.49 -1.11
C ASP A 71 2.12 -19.57 0.19
N HIS A 72 2.28 -18.59 1.10
CA HIS A 72 1.63 -18.58 2.41
C HIS A 72 0.54 -17.51 2.55
N VAL A 73 0.42 -16.59 1.60
CA VAL A 73 -0.58 -15.52 1.61
C VAL A 73 -1.63 -15.74 0.52
N ASP A 74 -2.81 -15.16 0.71
CA ASP A 74 -3.93 -15.31 -0.24
C ASP A 74 -4.04 -14.11 -1.20
N ALA A 75 -3.39 -12.98 -0.85
CA ALA A 75 -3.34 -11.78 -1.67
C ALA A 75 -2.07 -10.96 -1.38
N VAL A 76 -1.71 -10.08 -2.29
CA VAL A 76 -0.71 -9.02 -2.08
C VAL A 76 -1.38 -7.66 -2.18
N ALA A 77 -0.76 -6.61 -1.65
CA ALA A 77 -1.33 -5.28 -1.72
C ALA A 77 -0.34 -4.21 -2.21
N VAL A 78 -0.87 -3.11 -2.72
CA VAL A 78 -0.13 -1.92 -3.15
C VAL A 78 -0.79 -0.66 -2.61
N HIS A 79 0.02 0.38 -2.38
CA HIS A 79 -0.43 1.72 -2.04
C HIS A 79 -0.14 2.70 -3.18
N GLY A 80 -1.01 3.68 -3.40
CA GLY A 80 -0.77 4.69 -4.42
C GLY A 80 -1.48 6.02 -4.18
N PHE A 81 -0.70 7.09 -4.31
CA PHE A 81 -1.05 8.49 -4.14
C PHE A 81 -0.39 9.33 -5.25
N PRO A 82 -0.71 9.10 -6.54
CA PRO A 82 -0.04 9.73 -7.68
C PRO A 82 -0.27 11.23 -7.84
N LEU A 83 -1.22 11.80 -7.10
CA LEU A 83 -1.45 13.26 -7.07
C LEU A 83 -0.75 13.95 -5.89
N ASP A 84 -0.14 13.19 -4.99
CA ASP A 84 0.35 13.70 -3.71
C ASP A 84 1.80 13.29 -3.43
N TRP A 85 2.11 11.99 -3.43
CA TRP A 85 3.42 11.49 -2.96
C TRP A 85 4.17 10.68 -4.01
N ASN A 86 3.49 10.04 -4.96
CA ASN A 86 4.19 9.24 -5.96
C ASN A 86 4.63 10.06 -7.18
N LEU A 87 5.71 9.60 -7.81
CA LEU A 87 6.34 10.22 -8.98
C LEU A 87 5.86 9.59 -10.30
N TRP A 88 4.58 9.24 -10.37
CA TRP A 88 3.93 8.69 -11.56
C TRP A 88 2.49 9.24 -11.65
N GLN A 89 1.94 9.29 -12.86
CA GLN A 89 0.65 9.90 -13.13
C GLN A 89 -0.50 8.94 -12.83
N ILE A 90 -1.64 9.47 -12.38
CA ILE A 90 -2.83 8.66 -12.05
C ILE A 90 -3.25 7.69 -13.17
N HIS A 91 -3.04 8.05 -14.44
CA HIS A 91 -3.33 7.21 -15.61
C HIS A 91 -2.48 5.94 -15.71
N GLU A 92 -1.38 5.86 -14.98
CA GLU A 92 -0.47 4.72 -14.97
C GLU A 92 -0.93 3.63 -13.99
N TRP A 93 -2.00 3.84 -13.21
CA TRP A 93 -2.57 2.84 -12.28
C TRP A 93 -2.73 1.44 -12.90
N PRO A 94 -3.37 1.28 -14.08
CA PRO A 94 -3.50 -0.03 -14.71
C PRO A 94 -2.15 -0.70 -15.00
N HIS A 95 -1.17 0.09 -15.45
CA HIS A 95 0.18 -0.40 -15.71
C HIS A 95 0.86 -0.82 -14.41
N LYS A 96 0.75 -0.02 -13.34
CA LYS A 96 1.31 -0.32 -12.02
C LYS A 96 0.75 -1.60 -11.40
N LEU A 97 -0.55 -1.84 -11.52
CA LEU A 97 -1.13 -3.12 -11.11
C LEU A 97 -0.66 -4.27 -11.99
N GLY A 98 -0.55 -4.05 -13.30
CA GLY A 98 -0.04 -5.05 -14.24
C GLY A 98 1.40 -5.49 -13.93
N GLU A 99 2.28 -4.57 -13.52
CA GLU A 99 3.65 -4.88 -13.10
C GLU A 99 3.66 -5.90 -11.94
N ILE A 100 2.79 -5.72 -10.95
CA ILE A 100 2.71 -6.63 -9.78
C ILE A 100 2.00 -7.93 -10.15
N ALA A 101 0.90 -7.87 -10.89
CA ALA A 101 0.14 -9.05 -11.32
C ALA A 101 0.93 -9.97 -12.27
N THR A 102 1.96 -9.46 -12.95
CA THR A 102 2.87 -10.28 -13.76
C THR A 102 3.79 -11.15 -12.89
N VAL A 103 4.05 -10.73 -11.65
CA VAL A 103 4.94 -11.43 -10.72
C VAL A 103 4.15 -12.28 -9.72
N ALA A 104 3.09 -11.71 -9.16
CA ALA A 104 2.23 -12.35 -8.18
C ALA A 104 1.07 -13.06 -8.88
N ASP A 105 1.06 -14.39 -8.84
CA ASP A 105 -0.01 -15.24 -9.38
C ASP A 105 -1.25 -15.30 -8.46
N ILE A 106 -1.39 -14.33 -7.55
CA ILE A 106 -2.47 -14.19 -6.57
C ILE A 106 -3.07 -12.78 -6.64
N PRO A 107 -4.31 -12.56 -6.14
CA PRO A 107 -4.97 -11.26 -6.20
C PRO A 107 -4.13 -10.09 -5.68
N VAL A 108 -4.16 -8.97 -6.42
CA VAL A 108 -3.51 -7.70 -6.04
C VAL A 108 -4.57 -6.72 -5.53
N TRP A 109 -4.48 -6.33 -4.26
CA TRP A 109 -5.35 -5.33 -3.63
C TRP A 109 -4.74 -3.95 -3.72
N VAL A 110 -5.59 -2.92 -3.81
CA VAL A 110 -5.19 -1.54 -3.53
C VAL A 110 -5.66 -1.21 -2.12
N SER A 111 -4.81 -1.49 -1.13
CA SER A 111 -5.17 -1.33 0.29
C SER A 111 -5.12 0.12 0.76
N GLU A 112 -4.41 0.99 0.04
CA GLU A 112 -4.48 2.42 0.26
C GLU A 112 -4.39 3.18 -1.07
N VAL A 113 -5.39 4.02 -1.30
CA VAL A 113 -5.37 5.06 -2.33
C VAL A 113 -6.08 6.30 -1.82
N GLY A 114 -5.63 7.47 -2.23
CA GLY A 114 -6.26 8.71 -1.84
C GLY A 114 -5.80 9.88 -2.70
N VAL A 115 -6.50 11.00 -2.54
CA VAL A 115 -6.14 12.28 -3.14
C VAL A 115 -6.37 13.37 -2.12
N SER A 116 -5.38 14.22 -1.92
CA SER A 116 -5.48 15.31 -0.96
C SER A 116 -6.37 16.44 -1.47
N THR A 117 -7.18 17.01 -0.59
CA THR A 117 -7.89 18.29 -0.82
C THR A 117 -6.98 19.50 -0.61
N PHE A 118 -5.72 19.30 -0.20
CA PHE A 118 -4.76 20.39 0.01
C PHE A 118 -4.52 21.16 -1.31
N GLY A 119 -5.12 22.34 -1.38
CA GLY A 119 -5.12 23.24 -2.53
C GLY A 119 -6.52 23.52 -3.08
N ALA A 120 -7.37 22.50 -3.20
CA ALA A 120 -8.75 22.59 -3.67
C ALA A 120 -9.51 21.26 -3.45
N GLU A 121 -10.75 21.32 -2.96
CA GLU A 121 -11.60 20.13 -2.75
C GLU A 121 -11.96 19.44 -4.06
N GLU A 122 -12.11 20.20 -5.15
CA GLU A 122 -12.46 19.71 -6.48
C GLU A 122 -11.43 18.72 -7.04
N VAL A 123 -10.17 18.83 -6.61
CA VAL A 123 -9.10 17.91 -6.99
C VAL A 123 -9.39 16.51 -6.45
N GLN A 124 -9.87 16.39 -5.21
CA GLN A 124 -10.23 15.09 -4.64
C GLN A 124 -11.48 14.52 -5.33
N VAL A 125 -12.48 15.34 -5.65
CA VAL A 125 -13.67 14.88 -6.38
C VAL A 125 -13.31 14.29 -7.74
N TRP A 126 -12.45 14.99 -8.49
CA TRP A 126 -11.94 14.48 -9.76
C TRP A 126 -11.11 13.21 -9.56
N GLY A 127 -10.19 13.23 -8.59
CA GLY A 127 -9.27 12.14 -8.29
C GLY A 127 -9.98 10.86 -7.84
N LEU A 128 -11.00 10.97 -6.99
CA LEU A 128 -11.84 9.84 -6.55
C LEU A 128 -12.53 9.17 -7.74
N ARG A 129 -13.18 9.95 -8.60
CA ARG A 129 -13.87 9.44 -9.80
C ARG A 129 -12.88 8.76 -10.73
N ARG A 130 -11.74 9.41 -10.99
CA ARG A 130 -10.73 8.87 -11.91
C ARG A 130 -10.07 7.61 -11.37
N THR A 131 -9.76 7.57 -10.08
CA THR A 131 -9.25 6.36 -9.40
C THR A 131 -10.26 5.23 -9.49
N ALA A 132 -11.54 5.48 -9.23
CA ALA A 132 -12.59 4.47 -9.35
C ALA A 132 -12.70 3.91 -10.77
N GLU A 133 -12.71 4.77 -11.80
CA GLU A 133 -12.71 4.36 -13.21
C GLU A 133 -11.52 3.46 -13.59
N LEU A 134 -10.33 3.76 -13.04
CA LEU A 134 -9.11 3.06 -13.38
C LEU A 134 -8.92 1.75 -12.60
N LEU A 135 -9.46 1.66 -11.39
CA LEU A 135 -9.20 0.54 -10.48
C LEU A 135 -10.37 -0.43 -10.33
N LEU A 136 -11.63 0.06 -10.36
CA LEU A 136 -12.80 -0.79 -10.20
C LEU A 136 -12.96 -1.67 -11.45
N GLY A 137 -12.63 -2.94 -11.30
CA GLY A 137 -12.57 -3.93 -12.38
C GLY A 137 -11.17 -4.50 -12.63
N LEU A 138 -10.12 -3.85 -12.13
CA LEU A 138 -8.74 -4.37 -12.17
C LEU A 138 -8.30 -4.97 -10.84
N ALA A 139 -8.66 -4.33 -9.72
CA ALA A 139 -8.37 -4.83 -8.39
C ALA A 139 -9.67 -5.31 -7.70
N PRO A 140 -9.70 -6.51 -7.10
CA PRO A 140 -10.88 -7.02 -6.41
C PRO A 140 -11.20 -6.27 -5.11
N ARG A 141 -10.23 -5.51 -4.58
CA ARG A 141 -10.39 -4.69 -3.37
C ARG A 141 -9.61 -3.40 -3.52
N VAL A 142 -10.31 -2.29 -3.31
CA VAL A 142 -9.79 -0.93 -3.35
C VAL A 142 -10.27 -0.22 -2.08
N GLN A 143 -9.34 0.34 -1.32
CA GLN A 143 -9.61 0.99 -0.03
C GLN A 143 -9.13 2.43 -0.10
N TRP A 144 -10.05 3.35 0.17
CA TRP A 144 -9.72 4.77 0.27
C TRP A 144 -9.03 5.04 1.62
N TYR A 145 -7.95 5.82 1.60
CA TYR A 145 -7.01 5.97 2.71
C TYR A 145 -7.65 6.34 4.04
N SER A 146 -8.57 7.32 4.04
CA SER A 146 -9.19 7.80 5.27
C SER A 146 -10.59 8.34 5.03
N LEU A 147 -11.50 8.09 5.97
CA LEU A 147 -12.84 8.68 5.94
C LEU A 147 -12.82 10.16 6.33
N TYR A 148 -12.03 10.53 7.34
CA TYR A 148 -11.90 11.91 7.83
C TYR A 148 -10.45 12.36 7.74
N ASP A 149 -10.27 13.68 7.68
CA ASP A 149 -8.95 14.31 7.75
C ASP A 149 -8.19 13.95 9.03
N LEU A 150 -6.86 13.85 8.91
CA LEU A 150 -6.01 13.52 10.05
C LEU A 150 -5.79 14.76 10.92
N PRO A 151 -5.87 14.65 12.26
CA PRO A 151 -5.58 15.76 13.15
C PRO A 151 -4.15 16.27 12.97
N ARG A 152 -3.97 17.58 12.81
CA ARG A 152 -2.63 18.21 12.72
C ARG A 152 -1.77 18.01 13.97
N SER A 153 -2.39 17.64 15.10
CA SER A 153 -1.69 17.28 16.32
C SER A 153 -1.00 15.92 16.25
N TRP A 154 -1.32 15.09 15.26
CA TRP A 154 -0.65 13.81 15.04
C TRP A 154 0.63 14.05 14.24
N GLU A 155 1.68 13.30 14.58
CA GLU A 155 2.91 13.34 13.79
C GLU A 155 2.65 12.67 12.45
N ALA A 156 2.84 13.41 11.35
CA ALA A 156 2.96 12.79 10.05
C ALA A 156 4.24 11.94 10.02
N THR A 157 4.17 10.74 9.46
CA THR A 157 5.30 9.80 9.30
C THR A 157 6.43 10.34 8.42
N THR A 158 6.25 11.51 7.82
CA THR A 158 7.23 12.27 7.04
C THR A 158 8.40 12.76 7.90
N ARG A 159 9.62 12.36 7.54
CA ARG A 159 10.84 12.54 8.36
C ARG A 159 11.31 13.98 8.46
N HIS A 160 10.90 14.88 7.56
CA HIS A 160 11.42 16.24 7.51
C HIS A 160 10.36 17.34 7.70
N ARG A 161 9.13 16.96 8.09
CA ARG A 161 8.01 17.89 8.35
C ARG A 161 7.90 18.94 7.24
N GLU A 162 7.96 20.22 7.59
CA GLU A 162 7.82 21.37 6.70
C GLU A 162 8.88 21.41 5.58
N ALA A 163 10.04 20.76 5.75
CA ALA A 163 11.09 20.72 4.74
C ALA A 163 10.68 19.92 3.49
N GLU A 164 9.62 19.12 3.58
CA GLU A 164 9.03 18.39 2.45
C GLU A 164 8.03 19.24 1.64
N GLY A 165 7.85 20.50 2.01
CA GLY A 165 6.98 21.45 1.32
C GLY A 165 5.51 21.06 1.40
N SER A 166 4.79 21.19 0.28
CA SER A 166 3.35 20.90 0.24
C SER A 166 2.99 19.44 0.52
N SER A 167 3.91 18.50 0.27
CA SER A 167 3.72 17.07 0.54
C SER A 167 3.44 16.75 2.00
N TYR A 168 4.04 17.52 2.92
CA TYR A 168 3.77 17.42 4.35
C TYR A 168 2.32 17.77 4.69
N TYR A 169 1.83 18.90 4.16
CA TYR A 169 0.50 19.37 4.48
C TYR A 169 -0.60 18.50 3.88
N ARG A 170 -0.36 17.94 2.68
CA ARG A 170 -1.28 16.98 2.02
C ARG A 170 -1.69 15.82 2.93
N HIS A 171 -0.78 15.37 3.79
CA HIS A 171 -1.02 14.28 4.74
C HIS A 171 -2.22 14.50 5.66
N PHE A 172 -2.55 15.75 5.99
CA PHE A 172 -3.64 16.07 6.90
C PHE A 172 -5.00 16.24 6.21
N TYR A 173 -5.03 16.19 4.87
CA TYR A 173 -6.18 16.56 4.04
C TYR A 173 -6.60 15.43 3.12
N MET A 174 -6.77 14.21 3.65
CA MET A 174 -7.04 12.98 2.89
C MET A 174 -8.43 12.39 3.16
N GLY A 175 -9.19 13.01 4.06
CA GLY A 175 -10.54 12.60 4.41
C GLY A 175 -11.47 12.69 3.21
N LEU A 176 -12.35 11.71 3.09
CA LEU A 176 -13.42 11.72 2.10
C LEU A 176 -14.63 12.57 2.56
N LEU A 177 -14.78 12.78 3.87
CA LEU A 177 -15.87 13.50 4.53
C LEU A 177 -15.36 14.65 5.42
#